data_AF-A0AAE5SAK8-F1
#
_entry.id   AF-A0AAE5SAK8-F1
#
_cell.length_a   1.000
_cell.length_b   1.000
_cell.length_c   1.000
_cell.angle_alpha   90.00
_cell.angle_beta   90.00
_cell.angle_gamma   90.00
#
_symmetry.space_group_name_H-M   'P 1'
#
loop_
_entity.id
_entity.type
_entity.pdbx_description
1 polymer ?
#
loop_
_entity_poly.entity_id
_entity_poly.type
_entity_poly.pdbx_seq_one_letter_code
_entity_poly.pdbx_strand_id
1 'polypeptide(L)'
;MISSLELRHIVETAFLPMRCVCTIAPDGSMTVQIFDQNTNREELTVTGIDVSGLVSARAIAALVMELKEDLKNRHLVSNRHEKGRKA
;
A
#
# COMPACT_ATOMS: atom_id res chain seq x y z
N MET A 1 22.03 7.67 -0.12
CA MET A 1 21.26 6.63 -0.84
C MET A 1 20.45 5.89 0.21
N ILE A 2 19.14 5.78 0.02
CA ILE A 2 18.28 4.97 0.90
C ILE A 2 18.44 3.51 0.45
N SER A 3 18.66 2.59 1.38
CA SER A 3 18.73 1.17 1.03
C SER A 3 17.34 0.60 0.69
N SER A 4 17.29 -0.49 -0.08
CA SER A 4 16.01 -1.18 -0.38
C SER A 4 15.27 -1.60 0.89
N LEU A 5 16.00 -2.02 1.93
CA LEU A 5 15.45 -2.37 3.24
C LEU A 5 14.85 -1.16 3.97
N GLU A 6 15.54 -0.01 3.94
CA GLU A 6 15.01 1.21 4.54
C GLU A 6 13.78 1.74 3.80
N LEU A 7 13.80 1.73 2.46
CA LEU A 7 12.64 2.11 1.65
C LEU A 7 11.43 1.23 1.99
N ARG A 8 11.65 -0.09 2.03
CA ARG A 8 10.64 -1.07 2.45
C ARG A 8 10.06 -0.70 3.82
N HIS A 9 10.93 -0.48 4.80
CA HIS A 9 10.50 -0.19 6.17
C HIS A 9 9.73 1.13 6.28
N ILE A 10 10.14 2.18 5.56
CA ILE A 10 9.44 3.48 5.53
C ILE A 10 8.03 3.29 4.95
N VAL A 11 7.91 2.59 3.82
CA VAL A 11 6.60 2.35 3.21
C VAL A 11 5.73 1.48 4.11
N GLU A 12 6.25 0.37 4.64
CA GLU A 12 5.48 -0.54 5.51
C GLU A 12 4.97 0.16 6.78
N THR A 13 5.80 0.98 7.44
CA THR A 13 5.42 1.72 8.65
C THR A 13 4.39 2.81 8.39
N ALA A 14 4.35 3.38 7.17
CA ALA A 14 3.39 4.42 6.81
C ALA A 14 1.93 3.94 6.73
N PHE A 15 1.71 2.62 6.69
CA PHE A 15 0.38 2.00 6.64
C PHE A 15 -0.12 1.48 7.98
N LEU A 16 0.67 1.56 9.06
CA LEU A 16 0.20 1.18 10.39
C LEU A 16 -1.08 1.95 10.76
N PRO A 17 -2.08 1.29 11.39
CA PRO A 17 -2.06 -0.08 11.93
C PRO A 17 -2.33 -1.20 10.92
N MET A 18 -2.62 -0.91 9.65
CA MET A 18 -2.79 -1.94 8.62
C MET A 18 -1.46 -2.64 8.34
N ARG A 19 -1.52 -3.93 8.03
CA ARG A 19 -0.33 -4.69 7.66
C ARG A 19 0.01 -4.36 6.21
N CYS A 20 1.22 -3.88 5.98
CA CYS A 20 1.79 -3.68 4.66
C CYS A 20 3.02 -4.57 4.49
N VAL A 21 3.14 -5.20 3.33
CA VAL A 21 4.28 -6.02 2.94
C VAL A 21 4.82 -5.49 1.63
N CYS A 22 6.08 -5.09 1.65
CA CYS A 22 6.77 -4.52 0.52
C CYS A 22 7.87 -5.47 0.06
N THR A 23 7.88 -5.86 -1.22
CA THR A 23 8.91 -6.73 -1.80
C THR A 23 9.55 -6.02 -2.97
N ILE A 24 10.88 -5.93 -3.00
CA ILE A 24 11.64 -5.34 -4.10
C ILE A 24 12.34 -6.47 -4.84
N ALA A 25 12.05 -6.59 -6.12
CA ALA A 25 12.66 -7.58 -7.00
C ALA A 25 14.07 -7.12 -7.48
N PRO A 26 14.92 -8.04 -7.94
CA PRO A 26 16.28 -7.71 -8.38
C PRO A 26 16.33 -6.75 -9.58
N ASP A 27 15.23 -6.64 -10.34
CA ASP A 27 15.08 -5.71 -11.47
C ASP A 27 14.74 -4.28 -11.04
N GLY A 28 14.62 -4.00 -9.73
CA GLY A 28 14.25 -2.69 -9.21
C GLY A 28 12.74 -2.43 -9.18
N SER A 29 11.91 -3.43 -9.49
CA SER A 29 10.47 -3.30 -9.32
C SER A 29 10.04 -3.62 -7.89
N MET A 30 9.16 -2.79 -7.34
CA MET A 30 8.59 -2.96 -6.01
C MET A 30 7.13 -3.40 -6.13
N THR A 31 6.77 -4.35 -5.26
CA THR A 31 5.41 -4.80 -5.03
C THR A 31 5.00 -4.42 -3.62
N VAL A 32 3.85 -3.75 -3.50
CA VAL A 32 3.25 -3.34 -2.23
C VAL A 32 1.94 -4.10 -2.05
N GLN A 33 1.83 -4.85 -0.97
CA GLN A 33 0.64 -5.58 -0.57
C GLN A 33 0.12 -5.02 0.75
N ILE A 34 -1.15 -4.67 0.81
CA ILE A 34 -1.80 -4.11 2.00
C ILE A 34 -2.96 -5.01 2.39
N PHE A 35 -3.03 -5.31 3.68
CA PHE A 35 -4.00 -6.22 4.27
C PHE A 35 -4.90 -5.46 5.23
N ASP A 36 -6.19 -5.81 5.23
CA ASP A 36 -7.16 -5.26 6.16
C ASP A 36 -6.77 -5.62 7.60
N GLN A 37 -6.82 -4.62 8.48
CA GLN A 37 -6.39 -4.75 9.88
C GLN A 37 -7.23 -5.75 10.69
N ASN A 38 -8.49 -5.98 10.32
CA ASN A 38 -9.43 -6.80 11.11
C ASN A 38 -9.46 -8.25 10.63
N THR A 39 -9.49 -8.44 9.32
CA THR A 39 -9.67 -9.73 8.67
C THR A 39 -8.36 -10.34 8.17
N ASN A 40 -7.27 -9.55 8.13
CA ASN A 40 -5.97 -9.92 7.60
C ASN A 40 -6.03 -10.39 6.13
N ARG A 41 -7.09 -9.99 5.41
CA ARG A 41 -7.29 -10.28 3.99
C ARG A 41 -6.53 -9.25 3.17
N GLU A 42 -5.95 -9.69 2.07
CA GLU A 42 -5.33 -8.81 1.10
C GLU A 42 -6.40 -7.89 0.48
N GLU A 43 -6.19 -6.59 0.61
CA GLU A 43 -7.13 -5.57 0.13
C GLU A 43 -6.60 -4.83 -1.09
N LEU A 44 -5.29 -4.60 -1.15
CA LEU A 44 -4.63 -3.94 -2.27
C LEU A 44 -3.29 -4.58 -2.55
N THR A 45 -3.03 -4.87 -3.82
CA THR A 45 -1.72 -5.25 -4.32
C THR A 45 -1.38 -4.38 -5.51
N VAL A 46 -0.24 -3.71 -5.45
CA VAL A 46 0.32 -2.90 -6.53
C VAL A 46 1.70 -3.43 -6.86
N THR A 47 1.92 -3.75 -8.13
CA THR A 47 3.17 -4.33 -8.65
C THR A 47 3.82 -3.38 -9.65
N GLY A 48 5.13 -3.52 -9.87
CA GLY A 48 5.82 -2.78 -10.94
C GLY A 48 6.16 -1.33 -10.58
N ILE A 49 6.21 -0.99 -9.30
CA ILE A 49 6.62 0.35 -8.84
C ILE A 49 8.13 0.48 -9.04
N ASP A 50 8.59 1.47 -9.82
CA ASP A 50 10.02 1.70 -10.02
C ASP A 50 10.65 2.34 -8.77
N VAL A 51 11.55 1.59 -8.11
CA VAL A 51 12.26 2.10 -6.92
C VAL A 51 13.25 3.22 -7.24
N SER A 52 13.69 3.33 -8.50
CA SER A 52 14.62 4.37 -8.95
C SER A 52 14.00 5.77 -8.84
N GLY A 53 12.67 5.86 -8.91
CA GLY A 53 11.91 7.09 -8.68
C GLY A 53 11.71 7.44 -7.19
N LEU A 54 11.92 6.49 -6.27
CA LEU A 54 11.64 6.65 -4.83
C LEU A 54 12.85 7.13 -4.02
N VAL A 55 13.63 8.05 -4.59
CA VAL A 55 14.89 8.53 -4.01
C VAL A 55 14.75 9.66 -3.00
N SER A 56 13.54 10.17 -2.79
CA SER A 56 13.28 11.28 -1.88
C SER A 56 12.07 11.01 -0.98
N ALA A 57 12.08 11.59 0.22
CA ALA A 57 10.94 11.52 1.15
C ALA A 57 9.64 12.02 0.50
N ARG A 58 9.72 12.99 -0.43
CA ARG A 58 8.56 13.49 -1.19
C ARG A 58 7.99 12.44 -2.13
N ALA A 59 8.85 11.72 -2.87
CA ALA A 59 8.42 10.66 -3.77
C ALA A 59 7.78 9.49 -3.01
N ILE A 60 8.37 9.11 -1.87
CA ILE A 60 7.81 8.08 -0.99
C ILE A 60 6.45 8.52 -0.41
N ALA A 61 6.35 9.77 0.05
CA ALA A 61 5.08 10.31 0.57
C ALA A 61 3.99 10.37 -0.51
N ALA A 62 4.35 10.72 -1.75
CA ALA A 62 3.41 10.71 -2.88
C ALA A 62 2.86 9.30 -3.13
N LEU A 63 3.74 8.30 -3.24
CA LEU A 63 3.33 6.89 -3.37
C LEU A 63 2.40 6.45 -2.24
N VAL A 64 2.74 6.77 -0.98
CA VAL A 64 1.89 6.43 0.17
C VAL A 64 0.52 7.11 0.09
N MET A 65 0.46 8.36 -0.34
CA MET A 65 -0.81 9.08 -0.51
C MET A 65 -1.67 8.44 -1.59
N GLU A 66 -1.10 8.13 -2.75
CA GLU A 66 -1.81 7.46 -3.86
C GLU A 66 -2.39 6.11 -3.43
N LEU A 67 -1.59 5.27 -2.76
CA LEU A 67 -2.04 3.98 -2.25
C LEU A 67 -3.14 4.10 -1.19
N LYS A 68 -3.07 5.12 -0.31
CA LYS A 68 -4.13 5.38 0.67
C LYS A 68 -5.42 5.87 0.03
N GLU A 69 -5.32 6.67 -1.03
CA GLU A 69 -6.48 7.11 -1.80
C GLU A 69 -7.16 5.92 -2.49
N ASP A 70 -6.38 5.02 -3.10
CA ASP A 70 -6.90 3.80 -3.72
C ASP A 70 -7.61 2.89 -2.72
N LEU A 71 -7.03 2.69 -1.53
CA LEU A 71 -7.69 1.94 -0.45
C LEU A 71 -9.01 2.59 -0.04
N LYS A 72 -9.00 3.90 0.20
CA LYS A 72 -10.21 4.64 0.56
C LYS A 72 -11.28 4.48 -0.51
N ASN A 73 -10.91 4.59 -1.78
CA ASN A 73 -11.84 4.41 -2.89
C ASN A 73 -12.44 3.00 -2.91
N ARG A 74 -11.66 1.95 -2.61
CA ARG A 74 -12.14 0.56 -2.48
C ARG A 74 -13.09 0.40 -1.29
N HIS A 75 -12.76 0.96 -0.12
CA HIS A 75 -13.65 0.94 1.05
C HIS A 75 -14.99 1.65 0.78
N LEU A 76 -14.97 2.78 0.06
CA LEU A 76 -16.20 3.50 -0.32
C LEU A 76 -17.09 2.67 -1.26
N VAL A 77 -16.49 1.89 -2.16
CA VAL A 77 -17.23 0.96 -3.04
C VAL A 77 -17.77 -0.23 -2.23
N SER A 78 -16.98 -0.80 -1.32
CA SER A 78 -17.39 -1.94 -0.49
C SER A 78 -18.54 -1.61 0.47
N ASN A 79 -18.52 -0.42 1.09
CA ASN A 79 -19.58 0.04 2.01
C ASN A 79 -20.97 0.18 1.37
N ARG A 80 -21.07 0.27 0.03
CA ARG A 80 -22.36 0.27 -0.65
C ARG A 80 -23.04 -1.10 -0.67
N HIS A 81 -22.28 -2.19 -0.55
CA HIS A 81 -22.84 -3.54 -0.63
C HIS A 81 -23.37 -4.06 0.72
N GLU A 82 -22.91 -3.53 1.85
CA GLU A 82 -23.36 -3.98 3.18
C GLU A 82 -24.64 -3.30 3.67
N LYS A 83 -25.00 -2.12 3.15
CA LYS A 83 -26.24 -1.41 3.54
C LYS A 83 -27.54 -1.95 2.91
N GLY A 84 -27.48 -3.03 2.12
CA GLY A 84 -28.63 -3.64 1.44
C GLY A 84 -29.28 -4.84 2.14
N ARG A 85 -28.76 -5.32 3.28
CA ARG A 85 -29.31 -6.49 4.01
C ARG A 85 -29.77 -6.14 5.42
N LYS A 86 -30.81 -5.31 5.53
CA LYS A 86 -31.74 -5.34 6.65
C LYS A 86 -33.14 -5.17 6.08
N ALA A 87 -33.78 -6.29 5.76
CA ALA A 87 -35.21 -6.43 5.52
C ALA A 87 -35.74 -7.45 6.52
#